data_AF-A0A2R2X1E2-F1
#
_entry.id   AF-A0A2R2X1E2-F1
#
_cell.length_a   1.000
_cell.length_b   1.000
_cell.length_c   1.000
_cell.angle_alpha   90.00
_cell.angle_beta   90.00
_cell.angle_gamma   90.00
#
_symmetry.space_group_name_H-M   'P 1'
#
loop_
_entity.id
_entity.type
_entity.pdbx_description
1 polymer ?
#
loop_
_entity_poly.entity_id
_entity_poly.type
_entity_poly.pdbx_seq_one_letter_code
_entity_poly.pdbx_strand_id
1 'polypeptide(L)'
;MYFLLSNLSFCDICYSSTVSPKMLADFLSEQKKIAYNLCMVQMLFGAFGGVECVMLSVMAYDRYVAICNPLLYTVTMSRRVCIQLVATAYTAGFIDMAIFTSCTFPLSFCNSNIINHFFCDIPPLIALSASETTTSEIALTVSCSCVVGSSVITVLLSYSYIITTILRMTSAE
;
A
#
# COMPACT_ATOMS: atom_id res chain seq x y z
N MET A 1 11.79 14.91 4.72
CA MET A 1 12.22 13.99 3.64
C MET A 1 12.93 12.71 4.12
N TYR A 2 14.17 12.71 4.63
CA TYR A 2 14.90 11.46 4.96
C TYR A 2 14.17 10.50 5.89
N PHE A 3 13.44 11.03 6.87
CA PHE A 3 12.59 10.23 7.76
C PHE A 3 11.52 9.44 6.97
N LEU A 4 10.87 10.06 5.99
CA LEU A 4 9.86 9.39 5.15
C LEU A 4 10.52 8.33 4.27
N LEU A 5 11.66 8.66 3.64
CA LEU A 5 12.40 7.74 2.79
C LEU A 5 12.86 6.48 3.55
N SER A 6 13.30 6.64 4.80
CA SER A 6 13.70 5.52 5.65
C SER A 6 12.53 4.60 5.98
N ASN A 7 11.33 5.13 6.19
CA ASN A 7 10.14 4.31 6.43
C ASN A 7 9.65 3.65 5.13
N LEU A 8 9.71 4.34 3.99
CA LEU A 8 9.41 3.78 2.68
C LEU A 8 10.33 2.58 2.38
N SER A 9 11.64 2.74 2.56
CA SER A 9 12.58 1.63 2.37
C SER A 9 12.33 0.45 3.31
N PHE A 10 11.84 0.72 4.53
CA PHE A 10 11.49 -0.33 5.47
C PHE A 10 10.26 -1.10 4.98
N CYS A 11 9.23 -0.41 4.50
CA CYS A 11 8.07 -1.03 3.86
C CYS A 11 8.49 -1.88 2.65
N ASP A 12 9.32 -1.34 1.75
CA ASP A 12 9.76 -2.04 0.53
C ASP A 12 10.48 -3.35 0.88
N ILE A 13 11.33 -3.32 1.90
CA ILE A 13 12.04 -4.51 2.38
C ILE A 13 11.05 -5.52 2.97
N CYS A 14 10.13 -5.08 3.82
CA CYS A 14 9.12 -5.96 4.41
C CYS A 14 8.22 -6.60 3.33
N TYR A 15 7.75 -5.81 2.38
CA TYR A 15 6.90 -6.28 1.29
C TYR A 15 7.66 -7.24 0.35
N SER A 16 8.87 -6.85 -0.09
CA SER A 16 9.68 -7.70 -0.98
C SER A 16 10.13 -9.00 -0.30
N SER A 17 10.51 -8.94 0.99
CA SER A 17 10.95 -10.12 1.73
C SER A 17 9.86 -11.18 1.92
N THR A 18 8.59 -10.79 1.84
CA THR A 18 7.47 -11.73 1.98
C THR A 18 6.96 -12.21 0.63
N VAL A 19 6.97 -11.34 -0.39
CA VAL A 19 6.48 -11.67 -1.72
C VAL A 19 7.53 -12.41 -2.56
N SER A 20 8.77 -11.91 -2.63
CA SER A 20 9.78 -12.41 -3.57
C SER A 20 10.23 -13.85 -3.30
N PRO A 21 10.51 -14.30 -2.06
CA PRO A 21 10.92 -15.68 -1.81
C PRO A 21 9.82 -16.67 -2.17
N LYS A 22 8.56 -16.29 -1.93
CA LYS A 22 7.42 -17.14 -2.24
C LYS A 22 7.19 -17.23 -3.75
N MET A 23 7.27 -16.11 -4.46
CA MET A 23 7.18 -16.09 -5.92
C MET A 23 8.27 -16.99 -6.56
N LEU A 24 9.49 -16.95 -6.03
CA LEU A 24 10.60 -17.78 -6.52
C LEU A 24 10.39 -19.26 -6.21
N ALA A 25 9.94 -19.60 -5.00
CA ALA A 25 9.65 -20.97 -4.60
C ALA A 25 8.51 -21.59 -5.42
N ASP A 26 7.47 -20.82 -5.74
CA ASP A 26 6.36 -21.28 -6.57
C ASP A 26 6.76 -21.44 -8.03
N PHE A 27 7.68 -20.61 -8.54
CA PHE A 27 8.21 -20.75 -9.91
C PHE A 27 9.01 -22.04 -10.11
N LEU A 28 9.67 -22.51 -9.05
CA LEU A 28 10.51 -23.72 -9.06
C LEU A 28 9.75 -25.01 -8.72
N SER A 29 8.50 -24.92 -8.24
CA SER A 29 7.70 -26.06 -7.80
C SER A 29 6.61 -26.42 -8.81
N GLU A 30 6.51 -27.69 -9.20
CA GLU A 30 5.39 -28.18 -10.02
C GLU A 30 4.04 -28.15 -9.26
N GLN A 31 4.06 -28.16 -7.92
CA GLN A 31 2.88 -28.01 -7.08
C GLN A 31 2.83 -26.61 -6.44
N LYS A 32 1.91 -25.78 -6.93
CA LYS A 32 1.65 -24.40 -6.49
C LYS A 32 0.73 -24.39 -5.27
N LYS A 33 1.24 -24.86 -4.13
CA LYS A 33 0.46 -24.94 -2.87
C LYS A 33 1.01 -23.93 -1.87
N ILE A 34 0.11 -23.14 -1.30
CA ILE A 34 0.41 -22.23 -0.20
C ILE A 34 -0.17 -22.80 1.10
N ALA A 35 0.68 -22.88 2.13
CA ALA A 35 0.21 -23.20 3.47
C ALA A 35 -0.65 -22.03 3.99
N TYR A 36 -1.79 -22.34 4.58
CA TYR A 36 -2.76 -21.38 5.10
C TYR A 36 -2.13 -20.27 5.98
N ASN A 37 -1.25 -20.67 6.91
CA ASN A 37 -0.54 -19.74 7.79
C ASN A 37 0.36 -18.76 7.03
N LEU A 38 0.94 -19.20 5.89
CA LEU A 38 1.82 -18.37 5.08
C LEU A 38 1.03 -17.34 4.26
N CYS A 39 -0.16 -17.70 3.77
CA CYS A 39 -1.07 -16.72 3.15
C CYS A 39 -1.51 -15.64 4.16
N MET A 40 -1.84 -16.01 5.39
CA MET A 40 -2.22 -15.05 6.43
C MET A 40 -1.12 -14.03 6.69
N VAL A 41 0.12 -14.51 6.78
CA VAL A 41 1.28 -13.62 6.91
C VAL A 41 1.39 -12.72 5.68
N GLN A 42 1.30 -13.26 4.46
CA GLN A 42 1.40 -12.47 3.23
C GLN A 42 0.31 -11.38 3.12
N MET A 43 -0.94 -11.66 3.54
CA MET A 43 -2.03 -10.68 3.57
C MET A 43 -1.76 -9.54 4.56
N LEU A 44 -1.24 -9.84 5.75
CA LEU A 44 -0.87 -8.81 6.72
C LEU A 44 0.28 -7.93 6.21
N PHE A 45 1.24 -8.52 5.50
CA PHE A 45 2.32 -7.75 4.87
C PHE A 45 1.85 -6.94 3.64
N GLY A 46 0.67 -7.24 3.08
CA GLY A 46 0.02 -6.40 2.07
C GLY A 46 -0.28 -4.97 2.56
N ALA A 47 -0.41 -4.76 3.87
CA ALA A 47 -0.60 -3.43 4.46
C ALA A 47 0.53 -2.47 4.08
N PHE A 48 1.77 -2.97 3.96
CA PHE A 48 2.94 -2.15 3.63
C PHE A 48 2.83 -1.50 2.26
N GLY A 49 2.24 -2.17 1.25
CA GLY A 49 2.04 -1.57 -0.08
C GLY A 49 1.07 -0.39 -0.09
N GLY A 50 0.02 -0.42 0.75
CA GLY A 50 -0.86 0.73 0.94
C GLY A 50 -0.15 1.89 1.63
N VAL A 51 0.67 1.59 2.64
CA VAL A 51 1.49 2.58 3.35
C VAL A 51 2.52 3.23 2.43
N GLU A 52 3.14 2.47 1.52
CA GLU A 52 4.07 2.99 0.50
C GLU A 52 3.41 4.05 -0.39
N CYS A 53 2.21 3.77 -0.90
CA CYS A 53 1.47 4.71 -1.74
C CYS A 53 1.22 6.04 -1.02
N VAL A 54 0.79 5.97 0.25
CA VAL A 54 0.56 7.15 1.08
C VAL A 54 1.87 7.89 1.37
N MET A 55 2.96 7.18 1.68
CA MET A 55 4.27 7.81 1.90
C MET A 55 4.79 8.53 0.67
N LEU A 56 4.65 7.93 -0.53
CA LEU A 56 5.02 8.57 -1.80
C LEU A 56 4.24 9.87 -2.04
N SER A 57 2.93 9.83 -1.77
CA SER A 57 2.06 11.01 -1.84
C SER A 57 2.52 12.11 -0.89
N VAL A 58 2.80 11.78 0.37
CA VAL A 58 3.29 12.72 1.38
C VAL A 58 4.65 13.29 0.99
N MET A 59 5.55 12.48 0.41
CA MET A 59 6.86 12.94 -0.07
C MET A 59 6.73 13.90 -1.26
N ALA A 60 5.82 13.65 -2.20
CA ALA A 60 5.54 14.56 -3.31
C ALA A 60 4.98 15.89 -2.80
N TYR A 61 4.06 15.84 -1.83
CA TYR A 61 3.51 17.03 -1.19
C TYR A 61 4.56 17.81 -0.38
N ASP A 62 5.46 17.14 0.35
CA ASP A 62 6.61 17.77 1.04
C ASP A 62 7.48 18.58 0.06
N ARG A 63 7.79 18.01 -1.13
CA ARG A 63 8.54 18.72 -2.17
C ARG A 63 7.76 19.91 -2.73
N TYR A 64 6.46 19.76 -2.95
CA TYR A 64 5.61 20.85 -3.43
C TYR A 64 5.62 22.05 -2.46
N VAL A 65 5.38 21.81 -1.18
CA VAL A 65 5.35 22.90 -0.19
C VAL A 65 6.74 23.54 -0.06
N ALA A 66 7.82 22.75 -0.09
CA ALA A 66 9.18 23.27 0.00
C ALA A 66 9.54 24.23 -1.15
N ILE A 67 9.08 23.95 -2.38
CA ILE A 67 9.40 24.75 -3.57
C ILE A 67 8.42 25.91 -3.75
N CYS A 68 7.11 25.63 -3.70
CA CYS A 68 6.08 26.61 -4.03
C CYS A 68 5.75 27.53 -2.85
N ASN A 69 5.97 27.10 -1.59
CA ASN A 69 5.59 27.85 -0.39
C ASN A 69 6.63 27.73 0.75
N PRO A 70 7.87 28.20 0.54
CA PRO A 70 8.98 27.99 1.49
C PRO A 70 8.72 28.59 2.88
N LEU A 71 8.00 29.72 2.97
CA LEU A 71 7.63 30.39 4.22
C LEU A 71 6.69 29.56 5.10
N LEU A 72 5.87 28.68 4.49
CA LEU A 72 4.89 27.86 5.20
C LEU A 72 5.42 26.46 5.52
N TYR A 73 6.56 26.07 4.94
CA TYR A 73 7.12 24.72 5.02
C TYR A 73 7.39 24.27 6.45
N THR A 74 7.94 25.15 7.30
CA THR A 74 8.34 24.80 8.67
C THR A 74 7.14 24.44 9.56
N VAL A 75 5.98 25.04 9.30
CA VAL A 75 4.74 24.81 10.06
C VAL A 75 4.01 23.57 9.52
N THR A 76 3.91 23.44 8.20
CA THR A 76 3.16 22.36 7.53
C THR A 76 3.89 21.02 7.52
N MET A 77 5.21 21.02 7.34
CA MET A 77 6.05 19.82 7.28
C MET A 77 7.03 19.76 8.45
N SER A 78 6.54 20.02 9.65
CA SER A 78 7.34 19.80 10.86
C SER A 78 7.58 18.31 11.12
N ARG A 79 8.67 17.98 11.83
CA ARG A 79 8.99 16.59 12.20
C ARG A 79 7.83 15.90 12.95
N ARG A 80 7.09 16.63 13.77
CA ARG A 80 5.93 16.10 14.51
C ARG A 80 4.80 15.70 13.57
N VAL A 81 4.49 16.54 12.59
CA VAL A 81 3.46 16.26 11.57
C VAL A 81 3.88 15.06 10.73
N CYS A 82 5.14 14.98 10.29
CA CYS A 82 5.65 13.80 9.58
C CYS A 82 5.50 12.50 10.38
N ILE A 83 5.81 12.52 11.68
CA ILE A 83 5.64 11.34 12.56
C ILE A 83 4.16 10.96 12.67
N GLN A 84 3.27 11.94 12.86
CA GLN A 84 1.83 11.70 12.92
C GLN A 84 1.28 11.14 11.61
N LEU A 85 1.70 11.67 10.45
CA LEU A 85 1.28 11.16 9.14
C LEU A 85 1.74 9.71 8.94
N VAL A 86 2.99 9.39 9.25
CA VAL A 86 3.52 8.03 9.15
C VAL A 86 2.77 7.08 10.10
N ALA A 87 2.57 7.47 11.36
CA ALA A 87 1.82 6.67 12.32
C ALA A 87 0.40 6.39 11.84
N THR A 88 -0.31 7.42 11.37
CA THR A 88 -1.67 7.28 10.83
C THR A 88 -1.69 6.35 9.63
N ALA A 89 -0.75 6.49 8.68
CA ALA A 89 -0.67 5.63 7.50
C ALA A 89 -0.48 4.15 7.89
N TYR A 90 0.46 3.84 8.79
CA TYR A 90 0.64 2.48 9.29
C TYR A 90 -0.62 1.95 9.98
N THR A 91 -1.19 2.72 10.93
CA THR A 91 -2.38 2.27 11.65
C THR A 91 -3.56 2.01 10.73
N ALA A 92 -3.80 2.89 9.75
CA ALA A 92 -4.88 2.73 8.79
C ALA A 92 -4.66 1.49 7.90
N GLY A 93 -3.46 1.30 7.36
CA GLY A 93 -3.14 0.13 6.52
C GLY A 93 -3.25 -1.20 7.28
N PHE A 94 -2.76 -1.24 8.53
CA PHE A 94 -2.90 -2.44 9.36
C PHE A 94 -4.35 -2.72 9.75
N ILE A 95 -5.15 -1.70 10.07
CA ILE A 95 -6.56 -1.87 10.40
C ILE A 95 -7.34 -2.38 9.17
N ASP A 96 -7.12 -1.78 8.00
CA ASP A 96 -7.78 -2.19 6.75
C ASP A 96 -7.48 -3.66 6.43
N MET A 97 -6.21 -4.06 6.47
CA MET A 97 -5.82 -5.45 6.23
C MET A 97 -6.27 -6.40 7.34
N ALA A 98 -6.31 -5.98 8.60
CA ALA A 98 -6.81 -6.79 9.70
C ALA A 98 -8.32 -7.04 9.59
N ILE A 99 -9.10 -6.01 9.23
CA ILE A 99 -10.53 -6.14 8.95
C ILE A 99 -10.73 -7.10 7.78
N PHE A 100 -10.03 -6.86 6.66
CA PHE A 100 -10.13 -7.70 5.47
C PHE A 100 -9.80 -9.16 5.77
N THR A 101 -8.66 -9.40 6.41
CA THR A 101 -8.25 -10.67 7.02
C THR A 101 -9.43 -11.24 7.79
N SER A 102 -9.87 -10.60 8.88
CA SER A 102 -10.92 -11.12 9.77
C SER A 102 -12.26 -11.42 9.08
N CYS A 103 -12.63 -10.69 8.02
CA CYS A 103 -13.83 -10.95 7.23
C CYS A 103 -13.68 -12.16 6.29
N THR A 104 -12.46 -12.44 5.81
CA THR A 104 -12.15 -13.59 4.96
C THR A 104 -11.91 -14.88 5.77
N PHE A 105 -11.47 -14.80 7.03
CA PHE A 105 -11.21 -15.99 7.90
C PHE A 105 -12.42 -16.89 8.24
N PRO A 106 -13.66 -16.41 8.46
CA PRO A 106 -14.78 -17.28 8.80
C PRO A 106 -15.33 -18.10 7.62
N LEU A 107 -14.79 -17.95 6.41
CA LEU A 107 -15.17 -18.80 5.29
C LEU A 107 -14.66 -20.22 5.52
N SER A 108 -15.59 -21.11 5.85
CA SER A 108 -15.35 -22.53 5.98
C SER A 108 -14.88 -23.11 4.64
N PHE A 109 -13.57 -23.35 4.52
CA PHE A 109 -13.03 -24.19 3.47
C PHE A 109 -13.52 -25.63 3.69
N CYS A 110 -14.64 -25.96 3.08
CA CYS A 110 -15.18 -27.30 3.07
C CYS A 110 -14.27 -28.16 2.17
N ASN A 111 -13.33 -28.87 2.81
CA ASN A 111 -12.71 -30.09 2.31
C ASN A 111 -11.40 -30.04 1.49
N SER A 112 -10.47 -29.14 1.83
CA SER A 112 -9.01 -29.42 1.89
C SER A 112 -8.25 -28.11 2.15
N ASN A 113 -7.34 -28.10 3.14
CA ASN A 113 -6.48 -26.96 3.50
C ASN A 113 -5.39 -26.66 2.44
N ILE A 114 -5.72 -26.76 1.16
CA ILE A 114 -4.78 -26.67 0.03
C ILE A 114 -5.35 -25.70 -1.00
N ILE A 115 -4.79 -24.49 -1.03
CA ILE A 115 -5.09 -23.47 -2.04
C ILE A 115 -4.12 -23.68 -3.22
N ASN A 116 -4.65 -23.96 -4.42
CA ASN A 116 -3.88 -24.20 -5.65
C ASN A 116 -3.67 -22.88 -6.43
N HIS A 117 -3.01 -21.89 -5.85
CA HIS A 117 -2.63 -20.66 -6.55
C HIS A 117 -1.21 -20.20 -6.20
N PHE A 118 -0.55 -19.59 -7.19
CA PHE A 118 0.85 -19.13 -7.23
C PHE A 118 1.13 -17.89 -6.35
N PHE A 119 0.07 -17.30 -5.82
CA PHE A 119 0.04 -16.10 -5.01
C PHE A 119 -1.17 -16.22 -4.08
N CYS A 120 -1.14 -15.62 -2.89
CA CYS A 120 -2.40 -15.31 -2.21
C CYS A 120 -3.01 -14.07 -2.88
N ASP A 121 -3.40 -14.22 -4.13
CA ASP A 121 -4.21 -13.23 -4.83
C ASP A 121 -5.61 -13.34 -4.26
N ILE A 122 -6.09 -12.21 -3.78
CA ILE A 122 -7.39 -12.07 -3.13
C ILE A 122 -8.56 -12.49 -4.06
N PRO A 123 -8.59 -12.12 -5.36
CA PRO A 123 -9.68 -12.51 -6.26
C PRO A 123 -9.81 -14.03 -6.54
N PRO A 124 -8.74 -14.80 -6.84
CA PRO A 124 -8.86 -16.24 -7.10
C PRO A 124 -9.11 -17.10 -5.85
N LEU A 125 -8.82 -16.61 -4.63
CA LEU A 125 -9.28 -17.27 -3.40
C LEU A 125 -10.81 -17.21 -3.26
N ILE A 126 -11.40 -16.12 -3.76
CA ILE A 126 -12.82 -15.78 -3.63
C ILE A 126 -13.68 -16.55 -4.65
N ALA A 127 -13.15 -16.76 -5.87
CA ALA A 127 -13.81 -17.56 -6.90
C ALA A 127 -14.01 -19.05 -6.54
N LEU A 128 -13.26 -19.55 -5.54
CA LEU A 128 -13.34 -20.93 -5.04
C LEU A 128 -14.25 -21.09 -3.81
N SER A 129 -14.78 -19.99 -3.25
CA SER A 129 -15.58 -20.03 -2.02
C SER A 129 -17.09 -20.12 -2.31
N ALA A 130 -17.77 -21.05 -1.63
CA ALA A 130 -19.19 -21.35 -1.81
C ALA A 130 -20.14 -20.42 -1.02
N SER A 131 -19.69 -19.21 -0.64
CA SER A 131 -20.47 -18.23 0.13
C SER A 131 -20.33 -16.84 -0.52
N GLU A 132 -21.40 -16.05 -0.55
CA GLU A 132 -21.44 -14.72 -1.19
C GLU A 132 -20.51 -13.71 -0.49
N THR A 133 -19.24 -13.67 -0.89
CA THR A 133 -18.22 -12.71 -0.37
C THR A 133 -17.94 -11.54 -1.28
N THR A 134 -18.80 -11.31 -2.26
CA THR A 134 -18.71 -10.19 -3.22
C THR A 134 -18.60 -8.85 -2.49
N THR A 135 -19.23 -8.67 -1.33
CA THR A 135 -19.17 -7.41 -0.57
C THR A 135 -17.77 -7.09 -0.03
N SER A 136 -17.03 -8.05 0.52
CA SER A 136 -15.67 -7.83 1.05
C SER A 136 -14.65 -7.63 -0.08
N GLU A 137 -14.83 -8.33 -1.21
CA GLU A 137 -14.01 -8.15 -2.41
C GLU A 137 -14.18 -6.75 -3.02
N ILE A 138 -15.44 -6.33 -3.17
CA ILE A 138 -15.78 -4.99 -3.65
C ILE A 138 -15.23 -3.94 -2.68
N ALA A 139 -15.40 -4.14 -1.36
CA ALA A 139 -14.88 -3.21 -0.35
C ALA A 139 -13.36 -3.05 -0.42
N LEU A 140 -12.60 -4.15 -0.55
CA LEU A 140 -11.15 -4.11 -0.70
C LEU A 140 -10.75 -3.46 -2.03
N THR A 141 -11.39 -3.83 -3.12
CA THR A 141 -11.10 -3.28 -4.46
C THR A 141 -11.32 -1.76 -4.46
N VAL A 142 -12.40 -1.30 -3.84
CA VAL A 142 -12.69 0.12 -3.65
C VAL A 142 -11.65 0.77 -2.74
N SER A 143 -11.34 0.19 -1.57
CA SER A 143 -10.33 0.71 -0.64
C SER A 143 -8.97 0.89 -1.33
N CYS A 144 -8.48 -0.15 -2.00
CA CYS A 144 -7.23 -0.14 -2.74
C CYS A 144 -7.24 0.90 -3.86
N SER A 145 -8.31 0.94 -4.67
CA SER A 145 -8.46 1.93 -5.74
C SER A 145 -8.51 3.36 -5.21
N CYS A 146 -9.15 3.59 -4.05
CA CYS A 146 -9.19 4.88 -3.40
C CYS A 146 -7.80 5.30 -2.88
N VAL A 147 -7.06 4.40 -2.22
CA VAL A 147 -5.71 4.69 -1.70
C VAL A 147 -4.74 4.97 -2.85
N VAL A 148 -4.70 4.10 -3.86
CA VAL A 148 -3.81 4.26 -5.02
C VAL A 148 -4.22 5.50 -5.82
N GLY A 149 -5.52 5.65 -6.12
CA GLY A 149 -6.03 6.77 -6.90
C GLY A 149 -5.78 8.12 -6.23
N SER A 150 -6.09 8.25 -4.94
CA SER A 150 -5.81 9.48 -4.19
C SER A 150 -4.31 9.79 -4.11
N SER A 151 -3.47 8.77 -3.96
CA SER A 151 -2.01 8.94 -3.95
C SER A 151 -1.50 9.43 -5.30
N VAL A 152 -1.90 8.80 -6.40
CA VAL A 152 -1.52 9.18 -7.76
C VAL A 152 -1.98 10.60 -8.09
N ILE A 153 -3.23 10.95 -7.78
CA ILE A 153 -3.75 12.30 -8.00
C ILE A 153 -2.93 13.33 -7.22
N THR A 154 -2.62 13.05 -5.95
CA THR A 154 -1.82 13.97 -5.12
C THR A 154 -0.42 14.16 -5.68
N VAL A 155 0.23 13.09 -6.14
CA VAL A 155 1.54 13.15 -6.79
C VAL A 155 1.48 14.00 -8.06
N LEU A 156 0.54 13.71 -8.96
CA LEU A 156 0.39 14.44 -10.23
C LEU A 156 0.14 15.93 -10.01
N LEU A 157 -0.79 16.27 -9.10
CA LEU A 157 -1.08 17.66 -8.76
C LEU A 157 0.17 18.35 -8.20
N SER A 158 0.82 17.74 -7.20
CA SER A 158 2.02 18.31 -6.56
C SER A 158 3.12 18.62 -7.59
N TYR A 159 3.44 17.66 -8.46
CA TYR A 159 4.48 17.84 -9.48
C TYR A 159 4.06 18.81 -10.60
N SER A 160 2.79 18.84 -11.00
CA SER A 160 2.30 19.81 -11.99
C SER A 160 2.47 21.25 -11.52
N TYR A 161 2.19 21.53 -10.23
CA TYR A 161 2.39 22.85 -9.65
C TYR A 161 3.88 23.19 -9.53
N ILE A 162 4.72 22.24 -9.09
CA ILE A 162 6.17 22.44 -9.03
C ILE A 162 6.72 22.84 -10.40
N ILE A 163 6.40 22.08 -11.45
CA ILE A 163 6.85 22.37 -12.82
C ILE A 163 6.37 23.76 -13.26
N THR A 164 5.11 24.09 -13.00
CA THR A 164 4.55 25.41 -13.34
C THR A 164 5.28 26.53 -12.62
N THR A 165 5.58 26.39 -11.33
CA THR A 165 6.34 27.38 -10.56
C THR A 165 7.75 27.56 -11.11
N ILE A 166 8.45 26.46 -11.43
CA ILE A 166 9.79 26.50 -12.01
C ILE A 166 9.77 27.24 -13.36
N LEU A 167 8.85 26.89 -14.26
CA LEU A 167 8.72 27.54 -15.57
C LEU A 167 8.41 29.03 -15.48
N ARG A 168 7.62 29.45 -14.47
CA ARG A 168 7.32 30.87 -14.24
C ARG A 168 8.52 31.65 -13.70
N MET A 169 9.37 31.02 -12.89
CA MET A 169 10.58 31.65 -12.38
C MET A 169 11.60 31.92 -13.50
N THR A 170 11.79 30.99 -14.43
CA THR A 170 12.69 31.17 -15.58
C THR A 170 12.18 32.12 -16.66
N SER A 171 10.88 32.43 -16.69
CA SER A 171 10.31 33.39 -17.64
C SER A 171 10.38 34.85 -17.16
N ALA A 172 10.74 35.09 -15.90
CA ALA A 172 10.87 36.42 -15.31
C ALA A 172 12.31 36.95 -15.32
N GLU A 173 13.23 36.21 -15.95
CA GLU A 173 14.61 36.57 -16.25
C GLU A 173 14.76 36.81 -17.76
#